data_AF-A0A7W7REA2-F1
#
_entry.id   AF-A0A7W7REA2-F1
#
_cell.length_a   1.000
_cell.length_b   1.000
_cell.length_c   1.000
_cell.angle_alpha   90.00
_cell.angle_beta   90.00
_cell.angle_gamma   90.00
#
_symmetry.space_group_name_H-M   'P 1'
#
loop_
_entity.id
_entity.type
_entity.pdbx_description
1 polymer ?
#
loop_
_entity_poly.entity_id
_entity_poly.type
_entity_poly.pdbx_seq_one_letter_code
_entity_poly.pdbx_strand_id
1 'polypeptide(L)'
;MDKALQAFGENFLKYVLATTQLDAEPTPQQRETVSFLEENITALDQTNPDALNRYSTLQNFAAQILNGGLSLANEMRLHCGGTLPAVEDEDPLAAKLFRLAIDVYPLLLIPSPKDILVPGKIFMAATFNHTERHEFYTSAMRDESLQKIFTHSPENDDSEAAEESHLGIHSDFLIFSNGNGGGIQLTSLPDSILDYAWKICIAKGGAEIDEYLDEVRTTLGVVRRVAEGKQAQVYTIVGLGGVKLEDNQSIDLSFGRLIAVQDAALEVIVGHRDLQQRTQAILLVPTHLKIMGNISGDAEVDQFYEQNSDAFESHRGDLEYNILRARLALLLASTDERLVASPVTFQTTLEPLTSSSGYSWLPIEFSGASVNISAETALRVTNWSSILKERHPKSLNIAARRLLSAVSTRFDATDALIDAVVAWENMFGDPQEATLRVTGAMAKILEPNSFDDRKKLKSRLSRIYSTRSDLIHGSHGKEPKRSDIYTYRQEAIRYALDALRWLYNNPNLLNKNSADRSLSILLDTIEDTGDSVTPLARGQD
;
A
#
# COMPACT_ATOMS: atom_id res chain seq x y z
N MET A 1 -29.21 23.39 -2.19
CA MET A 1 -27.85 22.92 -1.88
C MET A 1 -27.80 21.42 -1.55
N ASP A 2 -28.75 20.89 -0.76
CA ASP A 2 -28.74 19.48 -0.32
C ASP A 2 -28.66 18.45 -1.47
N LYS A 3 -29.36 18.68 -2.59
CA LYS A 3 -29.29 17.78 -3.75
C LYS A 3 -27.90 17.77 -4.38
N ALA A 4 -27.30 18.95 -4.52
CA ALA A 4 -25.95 19.09 -5.06
C ALA A 4 -24.92 18.43 -4.14
N LEU A 5 -25.08 18.58 -2.82
CA LEU A 5 -24.20 17.94 -1.82
C LEU A 5 -24.30 16.42 -1.88
N GLN A 6 -25.51 15.88 -2.04
CA GLN A 6 -25.72 14.44 -2.19
C GLN A 6 -25.14 13.88 -3.49
N ALA A 7 -25.21 14.63 -4.60
CA ALA A 7 -24.78 14.17 -5.92
C ALA A 7 -23.26 14.31 -6.13
N PHE A 8 -22.69 15.46 -5.77
CA PHE A 8 -21.30 15.80 -6.06
C PHE A 8 -20.37 15.71 -4.85
N GLY A 9 -20.89 15.62 -3.63
CA GLY A 9 -20.09 15.60 -2.42
C GLY A 9 -19.56 16.98 -1.99
N GLU A 10 -19.07 17.04 -0.76
CA GLU A 10 -18.63 18.29 -0.11
C GLU A 10 -17.40 18.89 -0.79
N ASN A 11 -16.39 18.08 -1.10
CA ASN A 11 -15.11 18.56 -1.66
C ASN A 11 -15.28 19.18 -3.05
N PHE A 12 -16.09 18.56 -3.91
CA PHE A 12 -16.44 19.14 -5.22
C PHE A 12 -17.14 20.48 -5.05
N LEU A 13 -18.14 20.57 -4.16
CA LEU A 13 -18.88 21.82 -3.94
C LEU A 13 -17.99 22.93 -3.40
N LYS A 14 -17.12 22.63 -2.42
CA LYS A 14 -16.12 23.59 -1.92
C LYS A 14 -15.23 24.10 -3.05
N TYR A 15 -14.81 23.22 -3.94
CA TYR A 15 -13.99 23.57 -5.09
C TYR A 15 -14.70 24.50 -6.08
N VAL A 16 -15.88 24.12 -6.59
CA VAL A 16 -16.60 24.90 -7.62
C VAL A 16 -17.23 26.18 -7.07
N LEU A 17 -17.52 26.24 -5.77
CA LEU A 17 -18.02 27.45 -5.10
C LEU A 17 -16.88 28.34 -4.58
N ALA A 18 -15.62 27.93 -4.74
CA ALA A 18 -14.45 28.64 -4.24
C ALA A 18 -14.56 29.02 -2.75
N THR A 19 -14.99 28.07 -1.91
CA THR A 19 -15.20 28.28 -0.46
C THR A 19 -14.61 27.14 0.36
N THR A 20 -14.19 27.45 1.59
CA THR A 20 -13.76 26.45 2.58
C THR A 20 -14.89 25.96 3.47
N GLN A 21 -16.01 26.71 3.51
CA GLN A 21 -17.15 26.50 4.39
C GLN A 21 -18.46 26.60 3.58
N LEU A 22 -19.25 25.52 3.56
CA LEU A 22 -20.54 25.48 2.85
C LEU A 22 -21.69 26.06 3.69
N ASP A 23 -21.48 26.27 4.99
CA ASP A 23 -22.45 26.83 5.94
C ASP A 23 -22.44 28.37 5.99
N ALA A 24 -21.45 29.02 5.37
CA ALA A 24 -21.41 30.46 5.21
C ALA A 24 -22.52 30.96 4.26
N GLU A 25 -22.94 32.22 4.43
CA GLU A 25 -23.94 32.82 3.54
C GLU A 25 -23.38 32.90 2.10
N PRO A 26 -24.01 32.22 1.11
CA PRO A 26 -23.45 32.13 -0.23
C PRO A 26 -23.55 33.47 -0.96
N THR A 27 -22.54 33.81 -1.76
CA THR A 27 -22.59 34.96 -2.67
C THR A 27 -23.69 34.79 -3.74
N PRO A 28 -24.12 35.86 -4.42
CA PRO A 28 -25.06 35.73 -5.55
C PRO A 28 -24.61 34.72 -6.61
N GLN A 29 -23.31 34.71 -6.95
CA GLN A 29 -22.71 33.79 -7.92
C GLN A 29 -22.69 32.35 -7.42
N GLN A 30 -22.40 32.13 -6.13
CA GLN A 30 -22.48 30.81 -5.52
C GLN A 30 -23.93 30.28 -5.52
N ARG A 31 -24.92 31.12 -5.22
CA ARG A 31 -26.34 30.74 -5.27
C ARG A 31 -26.77 30.34 -6.69
N GLU A 32 -26.38 31.12 -7.69
CA GLU A 32 -26.65 30.82 -9.10
C GLU A 32 -26.03 29.48 -9.52
N THR A 33 -24.76 29.25 -9.14
CA THR A 33 -24.06 27.98 -9.42
C THR A 33 -24.76 26.79 -8.76
N VAL A 34 -25.16 26.92 -7.49
CA VAL A 34 -25.91 25.86 -6.79
C VAL A 34 -27.25 25.60 -7.48
N SER A 35 -28.01 26.64 -7.84
CA SER A 35 -29.27 26.49 -8.57
C SER A 35 -29.07 25.76 -9.90
N PHE A 36 -28.05 26.14 -10.66
CA PHE A 36 -27.71 25.49 -11.93
C PHE A 36 -27.36 24.00 -11.75
N LEU A 37 -26.56 23.65 -10.73
CA LEU A 37 -26.25 22.26 -10.40
C LEU A 37 -27.52 21.46 -10.06
N GLU A 38 -28.42 22.01 -9.24
CA GLU A 38 -29.64 21.32 -8.80
C GLU A 38 -30.66 21.11 -9.93
N GLU A 39 -30.77 22.07 -10.85
CA GLU A 39 -31.59 21.93 -12.06
C GLU A 39 -31.08 20.79 -12.95
N ASN A 40 -29.77 20.75 -13.20
CA ASN A 40 -29.15 19.70 -14.01
C ASN A 40 -29.24 18.32 -13.35
N ILE A 41 -28.99 18.21 -12.04
CA ILE A 41 -29.19 16.94 -11.30
C ILE A 41 -30.63 16.45 -11.45
N THR A 42 -31.62 17.35 -11.36
CA THR A 42 -33.03 16.97 -11.48
C THR A 42 -33.35 16.44 -12.89
N ALA A 43 -32.76 16.99 -13.94
CA ALA A 43 -32.88 16.46 -15.30
C ALA A 43 -32.18 15.10 -15.47
N LEU A 44 -31.03 14.91 -14.82
CA LEU A 44 -30.26 13.66 -14.86
C LEU A 44 -30.97 12.52 -14.11
N ASP A 45 -31.54 12.81 -12.94
CA ASP A 45 -32.25 11.81 -12.13
C ASP A 45 -33.50 11.26 -12.84
N GLN A 46 -34.10 12.03 -13.77
CA GLN A 46 -35.22 11.57 -14.60
C GLN A 46 -34.80 10.57 -15.70
N THR A 47 -33.52 10.56 -16.08
CA THR A 47 -33.02 9.81 -17.24
C THR A 47 -32.12 8.63 -16.87
N ASN A 48 -31.49 8.65 -15.69
CA ASN A 48 -30.49 7.65 -15.27
C ASN A 48 -30.75 7.13 -13.84
N PRO A 49 -31.61 6.12 -13.65
CA PRO A 49 -31.89 5.57 -12.32
C PRO A 49 -30.76 4.68 -11.77
N ASP A 50 -29.88 4.17 -12.64
CA ASP A 50 -28.74 3.34 -12.24
C ASP A 50 -27.60 4.21 -11.68
N ALA A 51 -27.03 3.81 -10.54
CA ALA A 51 -26.05 4.63 -9.83
C ALA A 51 -24.70 4.77 -10.57
N LEU A 52 -24.29 3.79 -11.39
CA LEU A 52 -23.06 3.89 -12.19
C LEU A 52 -23.26 4.83 -13.36
N ASN A 53 -24.39 4.68 -14.07
CA ASN A 53 -24.75 5.59 -15.16
C ASN A 53 -24.91 7.02 -14.67
N ARG A 54 -25.55 7.20 -13.50
CA ARG A 54 -25.69 8.50 -12.84
C ARG A 54 -24.32 9.10 -12.52
N TYR A 55 -23.43 8.34 -11.88
CA TYR A 55 -22.07 8.80 -11.55
C TYR A 55 -21.28 9.21 -12.81
N SER A 56 -21.28 8.35 -13.82
CA SER A 56 -20.60 8.63 -15.09
C SER A 56 -21.16 9.87 -15.78
N THR A 57 -22.49 10.06 -15.71
CA THR A 57 -23.14 11.23 -16.31
C THR A 57 -22.83 12.51 -15.54
N LEU A 58 -22.73 12.47 -14.21
CA LEU A 58 -22.29 13.61 -13.39
C LEU A 58 -20.85 14.00 -13.70
N GLN A 59 -19.95 13.02 -13.83
CA GLN A 59 -18.57 13.28 -14.24
C GLN A 59 -18.51 13.90 -15.64
N ASN A 60 -19.22 13.32 -16.62
CA ASN A 60 -19.29 13.86 -17.97
C ASN A 60 -19.86 15.28 -18.02
N PHE A 61 -20.88 15.57 -17.21
CA PHE A 61 -21.45 16.91 -17.07
C PHE A 61 -20.42 17.91 -16.54
N ALA A 62 -19.75 17.60 -15.44
CA ALA A 62 -18.72 18.46 -14.86
C ALA A 62 -17.51 18.64 -15.80
N ALA A 63 -17.22 17.63 -16.63
CA ALA A 63 -16.12 17.60 -17.58
C ALA A 63 -16.41 18.32 -18.91
N GLN A 64 -17.64 18.81 -19.15
CA GLN A 64 -17.99 19.45 -20.41
C GLN A 64 -17.08 20.66 -20.66
N ILE A 65 -16.39 20.67 -21.81
CA ILE A 65 -15.54 21.79 -22.20
C ILE A 65 -16.40 22.86 -22.87
N LEU A 66 -16.37 24.08 -22.33
CA LEU A 66 -17.12 25.23 -22.86
C LEU A 66 -16.27 26.09 -23.81
N ASN A 67 -16.90 27.12 -24.38
CA ASN A 67 -16.26 28.12 -25.25
C ASN A 67 -15.18 28.90 -24.47
N GLY A 68 -13.96 28.38 -24.45
CA GLY A 68 -12.88 28.86 -23.60
C GLY A 68 -11.83 27.80 -23.31
N GLY A 69 -12.16 26.52 -23.52
CA GLY A 69 -11.24 25.40 -23.35
C GLY A 69 -11.15 24.87 -21.91
N LEU A 70 -11.91 25.45 -20.98
CA LEU A 70 -12.03 24.98 -19.60
C LEU A 70 -13.23 24.05 -19.43
N SER A 71 -13.12 23.14 -18.46
CA SER A 71 -14.25 22.35 -17.97
C SER A 71 -15.30 23.22 -17.30
N LEU A 72 -16.55 22.79 -17.38
CA LEU A 72 -17.70 23.43 -16.74
C LEU A 72 -17.47 23.64 -15.23
N ALA A 73 -16.84 22.67 -14.56
CA ALA A 73 -16.51 22.80 -13.14
C ALA A 73 -15.51 23.95 -12.85
N ASN A 74 -14.52 24.15 -13.72
CA ASN A 74 -13.56 25.24 -13.58
C ASN A 74 -14.17 26.60 -13.93
N GLU A 75 -15.06 26.67 -14.92
CA GLU A 75 -15.84 27.88 -15.21
C GLU A 75 -16.71 28.29 -14.02
N MET A 76 -17.38 27.34 -13.36
CA MET A 76 -18.14 27.60 -12.13
C MET A 76 -17.25 28.16 -11.01
N ARG A 77 -16.06 27.58 -10.84
CA ARG A 77 -15.08 28.05 -9.85
C ARG A 77 -14.68 29.50 -10.10
N LEU A 78 -14.36 29.85 -11.35
CA LEU A 78 -14.01 31.22 -11.74
C LEU A 78 -15.19 32.18 -11.55
N HIS A 79 -16.41 31.77 -11.92
CA HIS A 79 -17.64 32.55 -11.69
C HIS A 79 -17.88 32.86 -10.22
N CYS A 80 -17.55 31.90 -9.33
CA CYS A 80 -17.65 32.09 -7.89
C CYS A 80 -16.49 32.88 -7.27
N GLY A 81 -15.57 33.40 -8.07
CA GLY A 81 -14.42 34.21 -7.61
C GLY A 81 -13.19 33.39 -7.19
N GLY A 82 -13.17 32.09 -7.50
CA GLY A 82 -11.99 31.26 -7.35
C GLY A 82 -10.92 31.55 -8.41
N THR A 83 -9.75 30.97 -8.20
CA THR A 83 -8.64 31.02 -9.15
C THR A 83 -8.21 29.61 -9.55
N LEU A 84 -7.60 29.50 -10.72
CA LEU A 84 -6.94 28.29 -11.19
C LEU A 84 -5.42 28.46 -11.10
N PRO A 85 -4.66 27.38 -10.84
CA PRO A 85 -3.20 27.42 -10.90
C PRO A 85 -2.70 27.89 -12.27
N ALA A 86 -1.63 28.67 -12.27
CA ALA A 86 -0.98 29.06 -13.53
C ALA A 86 -0.23 27.86 -14.11
N VAL A 87 -0.39 27.64 -15.41
CA VAL A 87 0.31 26.56 -16.14
C VAL A 87 1.53 27.16 -16.84
N GLU A 88 2.64 27.23 -16.11
CA GLU A 88 3.94 27.58 -16.66
C GLU A 88 4.92 26.45 -16.34
N ASP A 89 5.37 25.74 -17.38
CA ASP A 89 6.42 24.73 -17.26
C ASP A 89 7.35 24.84 -18.49
N GLU A 90 8.65 24.68 -18.26
CA GLU A 90 9.66 24.71 -19.34
C GLU A 90 9.53 23.48 -20.24
N ASP A 91 8.97 22.39 -19.72
CA ASP A 91 8.67 21.17 -20.46
C ASP A 91 7.30 21.29 -21.17
N PRO A 92 7.27 21.36 -22.51
CA PRO A 92 6.02 21.53 -23.25
C PRO A 92 5.03 20.37 -23.06
N LEU A 93 5.51 19.16 -22.79
CA LEU A 93 4.63 18.02 -22.53
C LEU A 93 4.00 18.13 -21.14
N ALA A 94 4.78 18.51 -20.13
CA ALA A 94 4.30 18.73 -18.77
C ALA A 94 3.25 19.85 -18.73
N ALA A 95 3.51 20.97 -19.42
CA ALA A 95 2.56 22.08 -19.51
C ALA A 95 1.19 21.64 -20.06
N LYS A 96 1.17 20.81 -21.12
CA LYS A 96 -0.08 20.27 -21.69
C LYS A 96 -0.77 19.31 -20.74
N LEU A 97 0.00 18.44 -20.08
CA LEU A 97 -0.52 17.51 -19.08
C LEU A 97 -1.14 18.24 -17.88
N PHE A 98 -0.58 19.38 -17.44
CA PHE A 98 -1.15 20.18 -16.36
C PHE A 98 -2.48 20.83 -16.74
N ARG A 99 -2.66 21.26 -17.99
CA ARG A 99 -3.97 21.75 -18.45
C ARG A 99 -5.03 20.64 -18.31
N LEU A 100 -4.72 19.44 -18.80
CA LEU A 100 -5.57 18.26 -18.62
C LEU A 100 -5.83 17.97 -17.13
N ALA A 101 -4.79 18.03 -16.29
CA ALA A 101 -4.89 17.76 -14.86
C ALA A 101 -5.82 18.76 -14.14
N ILE A 102 -5.74 20.05 -14.47
CA ILE A 102 -6.59 21.10 -13.89
C ILE A 102 -8.07 20.85 -14.20
N ASP A 103 -8.39 20.38 -15.41
CA ASP A 103 -9.77 20.07 -15.80
C ASP A 103 -10.25 18.70 -15.31
N VAL A 104 -9.34 17.75 -15.07
CA VAL A 104 -9.67 16.46 -14.46
C VAL A 104 -9.84 16.57 -12.94
N TYR A 105 -9.08 17.45 -12.27
CA TYR A 105 -9.07 17.59 -10.81
C TYR A 105 -10.46 17.70 -10.16
N PRO A 106 -11.40 18.56 -10.60
CA PRO A 106 -12.74 18.60 -10.01
C PRO A 106 -13.46 17.25 -10.07
N LEU A 107 -13.26 16.46 -11.13
CA LEU A 107 -13.87 15.14 -11.28
C LEU A 107 -13.33 14.13 -10.25
N LEU A 108 -12.09 14.33 -9.81
CA LEU A 108 -11.46 13.55 -8.75
C LEU A 108 -12.05 13.85 -7.36
N LEU A 109 -12.75 14.96 -7.20
CA LEU A 109 -13.42 15.33 -5.95
C LEU A 109 -14.84 14.77 -5.82
N ILE A 110 -15.41 14.27 -6.92
CA ILE A 110 -16.74 13.64 -6.93
C ILE A 110 -16.63 12.25 -6.27
N PRO A 111 -17.43 11.95 -5.21
CA PRO A 111 -17.40 10.67 -4.52
C PRO A 111 -17.98 9.57 -5.39
N SER A 112 -17.41 8.37 -5.32
CA SER A 112 -17.92 7.21 -6.03
C SER A 112 -19.18 6.67 -5.36
N PRO A 113 -20.08 5.99 -6.09
CA PRO A 113 -21.23 5.32 -5.50
C PRO A 113 -20.79 4.22 -4.51
N LYS A 114 -21.32 4.24 -3.28
CA LYS A 114 -20.92 3.29 -2.21
C LYS A 114 -21.25 1.81 -2.49
N ASP A 115 -22.16 1.56 -3.42
CA ASP A 115 -22.71 0.23 -3.69
C ASP A 115 -22.23 -0.38 -5.01
N ILE A 116 -21.33 0.30 -5.75
CA ILE A 116 -20.83 -0.16 -7.04
C ILE A 116 -19.31 -0.20 -7.03
N LEU A 117 -18.77 -1.35 -7.45
CA LEU A 117 -17.35 -1.51 -7.69
C LEU A 117 -17.01 -0.88 -9.04
N VAL A 118 -16.54 0.35 -9.03
CA VAL A 118 -16.06 1.03 -10.25
C VAL A 118 -14.57 0.71 -10.40
N PRO A 119 -14.14 0.01 -11.47
CA PRO A 119 -12.73 -0.25 -11.72
C PRO A 119 -12.04 1.05 -12.17
N GLY A 120 -11.64 1.89 -11.21
CA GLY A 120 -11.01 3.19 -11.46
C GLY A 120 -12.01 4.34 -11.65
N LYS A 121 -11.51 5.57 -11.75
CA LYS A 121 -12.35 6.73 -12.08
C LYS A 121 -12.49 6.87 -13.59
N ILE A 122 -13.73 7.11 -14.04
CA ILE A 122 -14.07 7.20 -15.46
C ILE A 122 -13.96 8.67 -15.89
N PHE A 123 -12.74 9.21 -15.94
CA PHE A 123 -12.51 10.56 -16.49
C PHE A 123 -11.87 10.54 -17.89
N MET A 124 -11.79 9.36 -18.52
CA MET A 124 -11.42 9.23 -19.94
C MET A 124 -12.20 10.20 -20.83
N ALA A 125 -13.48 10.44 -20.56
CA ALA A 125 -14.26 11.38 -21.35
C ALA A 125 -13.75 12.84 -21.22
N ALA A 126 -13.16 13.21 -20.08
CA ALA A 126 -12.66 14.55 -19.84
C ALA A 126 -11.36 14.79 -20.63
N THR A 127 -10.40 13.87 -20.52
CA THR A 127 -9.15 13.94 -21.28
C THR A 127 -9.39 13.73 -22.77
N PHE A 128 -10.25 12.78 -23.13
CA PHE A 128 -10.59 12.48 -24.51
C PHE A 128 -11.36 13.61 -25.17
N ASN A 129 -12.20 14.40 -24.49
CA ASN A 129 -12.90 15.53 -25.14
C ASN A 129 -12.18 16.87 -24.97
N HIS A 130 -11.00 16.88 -24.35
CA HIS A 130 -10.25 18.09 -24.10
C HIS A 130 -9.69 18.70 -25.39
N THR A 131 -9.71 20.03 -25.51
CA THR A 131 -9.19 20.76 -26.68
C THR A 131 -7.69 20.53 -26.91
N GLU A 132 -6.92 20.47 -25.82
CA GLU A 132 -5.47 20.20 -25.83
C GLU A 132 -5.08 18.72 -26.04
N ARG A 133 -6.04 17.79 -26.22
CA ARG A 133 -5.70 16.35 -26.30
C ARG A 133 -4.74 16.02 -27.45
N HIS A 134 -4.98 16.58 -28.63
CA HIS A 134 -4.19 16.30 -29.83
C HIS A 134 -2.78 16.88 -29.70
N GLU A 135 -2.70 18.07 -29.11
CA GLU A 135 -1.47 18.73 -28.76
C GLU A 135 -0.64 17.91 -27.76
N PHE A 136 -1.28 17.30 -26.76
CA PHE A 136 -0.62 16.38 -25.83
C PHE A 136 -0.11 15.13 -26.56
N TYR A 137 -0.94 14.46 -27.35
CA TYR A 137 -0.56 13.24 -28.08
C TYR A 137 0.63 13.49 -29.01
N THR A 138 0.60 14.60 -29.75
CA THR A 138 1.70 15.01 -30.64
C THR A 138 2.98 15.28 -29.86
N SER A 139 2.87 15.97 -28.70
CA SER A 139 4.01 16.21 -27.83
C SER A 139 4.58 14.92 -27.22
N ALA A 140 3.72 13.97 -26.84
CA ALA A 140 4.13 12.68 -26.30
C ALA A 140 4.86 11.83 -27.36
N MET A 141 4.43 11.86 -28.62
CA MET A 141 5.12 11.17 -29.72
C MET A 141 6.44 11.85 -30.12
N ARG A 142 6.61 13.14 -29.82
CA ARG A 142 7.88 13.87 -30.01
C ARG A 142 8.83 13.74 -28.83
N ASP A 143 8.35 13.26 -27.69
CA ASP A 143 9.17 13.05 -26.50
C ASP A 143 10.11 11.86 -26.71
N GLU A 144 11.42 12.08 -26.56
CA GLU A 144 12.46 11.06 -26.78
C GLU A 144 12.33 9.83 -25.87
N SER A 145 11.74 10.00 -24.69
CA SER A 145 11.53 8.93 -23.73
C SER A 145 10.26 8.16 -24.07
N LEU A 146 9.12 8.86 -24.24
CA LEU A 146 7.81 8.21 -24.36
C LEU A 146 7.57 7.52 -25.71
N GLN A 147 8.09 8.05 -26.81
CA GLN A 147 7.89 7.45 -28.13
C GLN A 147 8.39 5.99 -28.21
N LYS A 148 9.36 5.62 -27.35
CA LYS A 148 9.93 4.26 -27.28
C LYS A 148 8.93 3.20 -26.84
N ILE A 149 7.84 3.61 -26.19
CA ILE A 149 6.75 2.71 -25.80
C ILE A 149 5.93 2.29 -27.03
N PHE A 150 5.81 3.17 -28.03
CA PHE A 150 4.92 3.04 -29.18
C PHE A 150 5.72 2.64 -30.44
N THR A 151 6.04 1.35 -30.53
CA THR A 151 6.87 0.73 -31.57
C THR A 151 6.26 0.76 -32.97
N HIS A 152 4.93 0.78 -33.09
CA HIS A 152 4.20 0.71 -34.37
C HIS A 152 3.56 2.03 -34.79
N SER A 153 4.17 3.16 -34.44
CA SER A 153 3.63 4.47 -34.86
C SER A 153 3.69 4.60 -36.40
N PRO A 154 2.57 4.96 -37.06
CA PRO A 154 2.58 5.18 -38.51
C PRO A 154 3.60 6.28 -38.85
N GLU A 155 4.46 6.02 -39.82
CA GLU A 155 5.44 6.99 -40.29
C GLU A 155 4.72 8.29 -40.68
N ASN A 156 5.06 9.39 -39.98
CA ASN A 156 4.55 10.76 -40.12
C ASN A 156 3.77 11.04 -41.41
N ASP A 157 2.45 10.90 -41.38
CA ASP A 157 1.57 11.36 -42.44
C ASP A 157 0.99 12.72 -42.00
N ASP A 158 1.61 13.81 -42.45
CA ASP A 158 1.34 15.22 -42.07
C ASP A 158 -0.04 15.75 -42.57
N SER A 159 -1.02 14.88 -42.82
CA SER A 159 -2.35 15.26 -43.33
C SER A 159 -3.40 15.37 -42.22
N GLU A 160 -4.53 16.05 -42.48
CA GLU A 160 -5.69 16.15 -41.57
C GLU A 160 -6.26 14.78 -41.11
N ALA A 161 -5.81 13.66 -41.71
CA ALA A 161 -6.02 12.31 -41.20
C ALA A 161 -5.27 12.00 -39.87
N ALA A 162 -4.46 12.94 -39.36
CA ALA A 162 -3.70 12.82 -38.12
C ALA A 162 -4.58 12.62 -36.86
N GLU A 163 -5.83 13.10 -36.85
CA GLU A 163 -6.72 12.87 -35.71
C GLU A 163 -7.19 11.41 -35.58
N GLU A 164 -7.56 10.78 -36.70
CA GLU A 164 -7.86 9.33 -36.72
C GLU A 164 -6.59 8.49 -36.51
N SER A 165 -5.43 9.01 -36.91
CA SER A 165 -4.12 8.35 -36.76
C SER A 165 -3.77 8.03 -35.30
N HIS A 166 -4.06 8.93 -34.35
CA HIS A 166 -3.69 8.71 -32.94
C HIS A 166 -4.46 7.58 -32.25
N LEU A 167 -5.69 7.28 -32.69
CA LEU A 167 -6.53 6.23 -32.10
C LEU A 167 -5.92 4.83 -32.30
N GLY A 168 -5.13 4.64 -33.35
CA GLY A 168 -4.45 3.38 -33.65
C GLY A 168 -3.10 3.20 -32.95
N ILE A 169 -2.58 4.24 -32.29
CA ILE A 169 -1.25 4.18 -31.67
C ILE A 169 -1.35 3.51 -30.31
N HIS A 170 -0.73 2.34 -30.19
CA HIS A 170 -0.65 1.58 -28.94
C HIS A 170 0.74 0.96 -28.78
N SER A 171 1.10 0.62 -27.54
CA SER A 171 2.26 -0.20 -27.27
C SER A 171 2.01 -1.66 -27.67
N ASP A 172 3.06 -2.46 -27.82
CA ASP A 172 2.90 -3.91 -27.67
C ASP A 172 2.66 -4.27 -26.19
N PHE A 173 2.71 -5.56 -25.85
CA PHE A 173 2.55 -6.00 -24.48
C PHE A 173 3.78 -5.62 -23.65
N LEU A 174 3.64 -4.63 -22.78
CA LEU A 174 4.68 -4.20 -21.85
C LEU A 174 4.74 -5.20 -20.70
N ILE A 175 5.94 -5.69 -20.37
CA ILE A 175 6.18 -6.56 -19.22
C ILE A 175 7.08 -5.83 -18.24
N PHE A 176 6.65 -5.68 -17.00
CA PHE A 176 7.38 -4.97 -15.96
C PHE A 176 8.18 -5.92 -15.06
N SER A 177 9.14 -5.36 -14.32
CA SER A 177 9.99 -6.13 -13.41
C SER A 177 9.29 -6.80 -12.23
N ASN A 178 8.05 -6.44 -11.96
CA ASN A 178 7.21 -7.10 -10.96
C ASN A 178 6.42 -8.30 -11.51
N GLY A 179 6.53 -8.58 -12.82
CA GLY A 179 5.80 -9.63 -13.51
C GLY A 179 4.41 -9.22 -13.99
N ASN A 180 3.95 -8.00 -13.68
CA ASN A 180 2.73 -7.49 -14.31
C ASN A 180 3.03 -7.08 -15.75
N GLY A 181 1.98 -7.04 -16.56
CA GLY A 181 2.09 -6.58 -17.93
C GLY A 181 0.75 -6.14 -18.51
N GLY A 182 0.82 -5.44 -19.62
CA GLY A 182 -0.34 -4.89 -20.32
C GLY A 182 0.07 -4.01 -21.49
N GLY A 183 -0.90 -3.67 -22.33
CA GLY A 183 -0.73 -2.65 -23.36
C GLY A 183 -1.28 -1.30 -22.90
N ILE A 184 -0.77 -0.22 -23.46
CA ILE A 184 -1.31 1.12 -23.30
C ILE A 184 -1.58 1.76 -24.66
N GLN A 185 -2.74 2.38 -24.82
CA GLN A 185 -3.06 3.19 -25.98
C GLN A 185 -2.58 4.62 -25.74
N LEU A 186 -2.07 5.30 -26.76
CA LEU A 186 -1.63 6.70 -26.66
C LEU A 186 -2.74 7.60 -26.12
N THR A 187 -3.98 7.34 -26.53
CA THR A 187 -5.19 8.06 -26.09
C THR A 187 -5.46 7.92 -24.59
N SER A 188 -5.10 6.78 -23.99
CA SER A 188 -5.25 6.49 -22.56
C SER A 188 -4.06 6.92 -21.70
N LEU A 189 -2.96 7.37 -22.33
CA LEU A 189 -1.74 7.76 -21.62
C LEU A 189 -1.95 8.91 -20.64
N PRO A 190 -2.65 10.03 -20.99
CA PRO A 190 -2.96 11.06 -20.01
C PRO A 190 -3.71 10.48 -18.81
N ASP A 191 -4.72 9.64 -19.05
CA ASP A 191 -5.55 9.10 -17.97
C ASP A 191 -4.75 8.24 -17.01
N SER A 192 -3.89 7.36 -17.52
CA SER A 192 -3.05 6.50 -16.69
C SER A 192 -2.09 7.33 -15.81
N ILE A 193 -1.50 8.39 -16.37
CA ILE A 193 -0.60 9.29 -15.63
C ILE A 193 -1.37 10.07 -14.55
N LEU A 194 -2.53 10.64 -14.91
CA LEU A 194 -3.35 11.46 -14.02
C LEU A 194 -4.00 10.64 -12.90
N ASP A 195 -4.46 9.41 -13.18
CA ASP A 195 -5.02 8.48 -12.18
C ASP A 195 -3.94 8.02 -11.20
N TYR A 196 -2.77 7.63 -11.72
CA TYR A 196 -1.62 7.27 -10.89
C TYR A 196 -1.23 8.41 -9.96
N ALA A 197 -1.07 9.62 -10.51
CA ALA A 197 -0.70 10.80 -9.73
C ALA A 197 -1.72 11.09 -8.61
N TRP A 198 -3.02 10.95 -8.91
CA TRP A 198 -4.06 11.18 -7.91
C TRP A 198 -4.02 10.14 -6.79
N LYS A 199 -3.91 8.86 -7.14
CA LYS A 199 -3.82 7.77 -6.16
C LYS A 199 -2.61 7.96 -5.24
N ILE A 200 -1.47 8.41 -5.76
CA ILE A 200 -0.31 8.69 -4.93
C ILE A 200 -0.48 9.96 -4.08
N CYS A 201 -1.02 11.03 -4.66
CA CYS A 201 -1.29 12.28 -3.96
C CYS A 201 -2.19 12.03 -2.73
N ILE A 202 -3.34 11.39 -2.95
CA ILE A 202 -4.28 11.09 -1.87
C ILE A 202 -3.74 10.06 -0.89
N ALA A 203 -2.95 9.08 -1.37
CA ALA A 203 -2.25 8.16 -0.49
C ALA A 203 -1.22 8.88 0.39
N LYS A 204 -0.59 9.96 -0.06
CA LYS A 204 0.32 10.76 0.77
C LYS A 204 -0.42 11.70 1.74
N GLY A 205 -1.76 11.75 1.66
CA GLY A 205 -2.61 12.67 2.42
C GLY A 205 -2.78 14.04 1.76
N GLY A 206 -2.30 14.21 0.52
CA GLY A 206 -2.50 15.42 -0.28
C GLY A 206 -3.85 15.38 -0.98
N ALA A 207 -4.55 16.51 -0.99
CA ALA A 207 -5.87 16.63 -1.60
C ALA A 207 -6.04 17.93 -2.39
N GLU A 208 -5.13 18.89 -2.25
CA GLU A 208 -5.20 20.18 -2.93
C GLU A 208 -4.69 20.08 -4.37
N ILE A 209 -5.16 21.00 -5.23
CA ILE A 209 -4.81 20.98 -6.65
C ILE A 209 -3.31 21.15 -6.90
N ASP A 210 -2.63 21.99 -6.12
CA ASP A 210 -1.19 22.23 -6.29
C ASP A 210 -0.37 20.98 -5.93
N GLU A 211 -0.76 20.27 -4.86
CA GLU A 211 -0.14 18.99 -4.47
C GLU A 211 -0.35 17.92 -5.55
N TYR A 212 -1.54 17.90 -6.15
CA TYR A 212 -1.84 17.00 -7.25
C TYR A 212 -0.99 17.31 -8.49
N LEU A 213 -0.84 18.59 -8.87
CA LEU A 213 -0.03 19.00 -10.03
C LEU A 213 1.46 18.68 -9.83
N ASP A 214 1.99 18.85 -8.61
CA ASP A 214 3.36 18.44 -8.27
C ASP A 214 3.55 16.91 -8.41
N GLU A 215 2.55 16.12 -8.02
CA GLU A 215 2.57 14.67 -8.20
C GLU A 215 2.42 14.27 -9.68
N VAL A 216 1.65 15.01 -10.49
CA VAL A 216 1.56 14.82 -11.95
C VAL A 216 2.94 15.03 -12.59
N ARG A 217 3.66 16.08 -12.21
CA ARG A 217 5.03 16.34 -12.69
C ARG A 217 5.97 15.18 -12.34
N THR A 218 5.91 14.75 -11.08
CA THR A 218 6.71 13.63 -10.56
C THR A 218 6.42 12.35 -11.34
N THR A 219 5.13 12.09 -11.59
CA THR A 219 4.67 10.90 -12.32
C THR A 219 5.15 10.91 -13.77
N LEU A 220 5.09 12.05 -14.47
CA LEU A 220 5.63 12.16 -15.83
C LEU A 220 7.14 11.80 -15.85
N GLY A 221 7.90 12.27 -14.85
CA GLY A 221 9.30 11.90 -14.68
C GLY A 221 9.51 10.39 -14.47
N VAL A 222 8.65 9.74 -13.68
CA VAL A 222 8.65 8.28 -13.48
C VAL A 222 8.36 7.56 -14.80
N VAL A 223 7.32 7.99 -15.53
CA VAL A 223 6.90 7.39 -16.81
C VAL A 223 8.04 7.45 -17.82
N ARG A 224 8.69 8.62 -17.99
CA ARG A 224 9.84 8.78 -18.89
C ARG A 224 10.99 7.84 -18.53
N ARG A 225 11.34 7.73 -17.25
CA ARG A 225 12.40 6.80 -16.80
C ARG A 225 12.05 5.36 -17.14
N VAL A 226 10.81 4.94 -16.88
CA VAL A 226 10.35 3.59 -17.18
C VAL A 226 10.34 3.32 -18.69
N ALA A 227 9.87 4.28 -19.49
CA ALA A 227 9.87 4.25 -20.96
C ALA A 227 11.28 4.09 -21.55
N GLU A 228 12.28 4.68 -20.91
CA GLU A 228 13.70 4.53 -21.27
C GLU A 228 14.31 3.18 -20.85
N GLY A 229 13.52 2.28 -20.27
CA GLY A 229 14.00 1.03 -19.68
C GLY A 229 14.82 1.23 -18.39
N LYS A 230 14.83 2.45 -17.83
CA LYS A 230 15.49 2.74 -16.56
C LYS A 230 14.59 2.36 -15.38
N GLN A 231 15.23 2.05 -14.27
CA GLN A 231 14.54 1.81 -13.01
C GLN A 231 13.97 3.14 -12.48
N ALA A 232 12.70 3.13 -12.09
CA ALA A 232 12.02 4.24 -11.43
C ALA A 232 11.37 3.76 -10.14
N GLN A 233 11.20 4.68 -9.18
CA GLN A 233 10.52 4.38 -7.92
C GLN A 233 9.02 4.62 -8.09
N VAL A 234 8.23 3.59 -7.86
CA VAL A 234 6.78 3.62 -7.72
C VAL A 234 6.40 3.24 -6.30
N TYR A 235 5.10 3.19 -5.99
CA TYR A 235 4.63 2.75 -4.68
C TYR A 235 3.75 1.51 -4.78
N THR A 236 4.02 0.57 -3.87
CA THR A 236 3.07 -0.45 -3.48
C THR A 236 2.30 0.03 -2.26
N ILE A 237 0.98 0.04 -2.36
CA ILE A 237 0.08 0.36 -1.27
C ILE A 237 -0.38 -0.93 -0.60
N VAL A 238 -0.18 -1.00 0.71
CA VAL A 238 -0.51 -2.18 1.52
C VAL A 238 -1.51 -1.77 2.58
N GLY A 239 -2.70 -2.37 2.53
CA GLY A 239 -3.69 -2.22 3.57
C GLY A 239 -3.33 -3.04 4.79
N LEU A 240 -3.46 -2.43 5.97
CA LEU A 240 -3.09 -3.01 7.24
C LEU A 240 -4.30 -2.99 8.19
N GLY A 241 -4.62 -4.15 8.76
CA GLY A 241 -5.64 -4.29 9.80
C GLY A 241 -5.04 -4.24 11.21
N GLY A 242 -5.89 -4.25 12.23
CA GLY A 242 -5.48 -4.40 13.65
C GLY A 242 -4.69 -3.23 14.25
N VAL A 243 -4.40 -2.19 13.47
CA VAL A 243 -3.59 -1.03 13.87
C VAL A 243 -4.28 0.23 13.39
N LYS A 244 -4.49 1.18 14.30
CA LYS A 244 -5.09 2.49 14.02
C LYS A 244 -4.09 3.59 14.35
N LEU A 245 -3.98 4.56 13.45
CA LEU A 245 -3.23 5.79 13.66
C LEU A 245 -4.21 6.92 13.97
N GLU A 246 -3.74 7.95 14.65
CA GLU A 246 -4.51 9.19 14.82
C GLU A 246 -4.65 9.90 13.46
N ASP A 247 -5.69 10.71 13.29
CA ASP A 247 -5.93 11.43 12.04
C ASP A 247 -4.70 12.26 11.66
N ASN A 248 -4.29 12.18 10.39
CA ASN A 248 -3.08 12.83 9.85
C ASN A 248 -1.74 12.36 10.46
N GLN A 249 -1.73 11.36 11.33
CA GLN A 249 -0.50 10.77 11.83
C GLN A 249 0.17 9.94 10.72
N SER A 250 1.48 10.12 10.58
CA SER A 250 2.32 9.29 9.74
C SER A 250 3.57 8.86 10.51
N ILE A 251 4.09 7.69 10.15
CA ILE A 251 5.29 7.09 10.76
C ILE A 251 6.22 6.70 9.62
N ASP A 252 7.33 7.41 9.52
CA ASP A 252 8.40 7.08 8.57
C ASP A 252 9.15 5.83 9.05
N LEU A 253 9.18 4.82 8.18
CA LEU A 253 9.91 3.58 8.38
C LEU A 253 11.08 3.52 7.40
N SER A 254 12.05 2.70 7.76
CA SER A 254 13.25 2.46 6.95
C SER A 254 13.02 1.90 5.53
N PHE A 255 11.84 1.35 5.27
CA PHE A 255 11.44 0.66 4.03
C PHE A 255 10.00 1.04 3.60
N GLY A 256 9.47 2.17 4.08
CA GLY A 256 8.12 2.64 3.74
C GLY A 256 7.59 3.70 4.69
N ARG A 257 6.33 4.10 4.51
CA ARG A 257 5.63 5.04 5.40
C ARG A 257 4.30 4.47 5.81
N LEU A 258 4.05 4.40 7.12
CA LEU A 258 2.74 4.03 7.66
C LEU A 258 1.92 5.30 7.86
N ILE A 259 0.69 5.32 7.39
CA ILE A 259 -0.20 6.48 7.44
C ILE A 259 -1.58 6.08 7.95
N ALA A 260 -2.26 7.04 8.57
CA ALA A 260 -3.67 6.91 8.91
C ALA A 260 -4.53 6.72 7.65
N VAL A 261 -5.57 5.91 7.76
CA VAL A 261 -6.57 5.76 6.70
C VAL A 261 -7.42 7.02 6.65
N GLN A 262 -7.50 7.62 5.48
CA GLN A 262 -8.54 8.58 5.15
C GLN A 262 -9.58 7.86 4.28
N ASP A 263 -10.86 7.92 4.64
CA ASP A 263 -11.92 7.22 3.92
C ASP A 263 -11.92 7.55 2.43
N ALA A 264 -11.72 8.83 2.08
CA ALA A 264 -11.62 9.29 0.70
C ALA A 264 -10.43 8.66 -0.05
N ALA A 265 -9.26 8.55 0.60
CA ALA A 265 -8.10 7.90 0.01
C ALA A 265 -8.35 6.41 -0.23
N LEU A 266 -8.94 5.74 0.75
CA LEU A 266 -9.21 4.32 0.67
C LEU A 266 -10.27 3.97 -0.38
N GLU A 267 -11.27 4.82 -0.57
CA GLU A 267 -12.26 4.68 -1.64
C GLU A 267 -11.62 4.77 -3.03
N VAL A 268 -10.68 5.70 -3.22
CA VAL A 268 -9.94 5.89 -4.47
C VAL A 268 -8.97 4.74 -4.74
N ILE A 269 -8.28 4.28 -3.71
CA ILE A 269 -7.24 3.25 -3.82
C ILE A 269 -7.84 1.84 -3.88
N VAL A 270 -8.96 1.60 -3.20
CA VAL A 270 -9.54 0.27 -2.99
C VAL A 270 -11.00 0.29 -3.39
N GLY A 271 -11.31 -0.18 -4.59
CA GLY A 271 -12.71 -0.27 -5.06
C GLY A 271 -13.59 -1.30 -4.32
N HIS A 272 -13.04 -2.08 -3.38
CA HIS A 272 -13.73 -3.17 -2.71
C HIS A 272 -14.12 -2.82 -1.27
N ARG A 273 -15.43 -2.66 -1.01
CA ARG A 273 -15.99 -2.23 0.28
C ARG A 273 -15.55 -3.07 1.48
N ASP A 274 -15.50 -4.40 1.35
CA ASP A 274 -15.06 -5.24 2.47
C ASP A 274 -13.59 -5.01 2.85
N LEU A 275 -12.74 -4.69 1.87
CA LEU A 275 -11.33 -4.37 2.12
C LEU A 275 -11.21 -2.99 2.77
N GLN A 276 -12.07 -2.05 2.38
CA GLN A 276 -12.13 -0.73 2.99
C GLN A 276 -12.43 -0.84 4.50
N GLN A 277 -13.47 -1.59 4.87
CA GLN A 277 -13.88 -1.75 6.29
C GLN A 277 -12.84 -2.46 7.16
N ARG A 278 -12.00 -3.31 6.56
CA ARG A 278 -10.97 -4.08 7.27
C ARG A 278 -9.66 -3.31 7.42
N THR A 279 -9.42 -2.32 6.57
CA THR A 279 -8.17 -1.55 6.54
C THR A 279 -8.25 -0.39 7.52
N GLN A 280 -7.23 -0.29 8.37
CA GLN A 280 -7.19 0.67 9.49
C GLN A 280 -5.92 1.53 9.45
N ALA A 281 -4.90 1.08 8.72
CA ALA A 281 -3.73 1.84 8.35
C ALA A 281 -3.33 1.50 6.90
N ILE A 282 -2.60 2.39 6.25
CA ILE A 282 -1.98 2.13 4.95
C ILE A 282 -0.46 2.17 5.13
N LEU A 283 0.24 1.21 4.53
CA LEU A 283 1.68 1.22 4.40
C LEU A 283 2.05 1.48 2.93
N LEU A 284 2.71 2.62 2.68
CA LEU A 284 3.30 2.96 1.40
C LEU A 284 4.72 2.42 1.32
N VAL A 285 4.93 1.41 0.47
CA VAL A 285 6.23 0.78 0.26
C VAL A 285 6.81 1.30 -1.06
N PRO A 286 7.98 1.98 -1.04
CA PRO A 286 8.66 2.35 -2.27
C PRO A 286 9.18 1.08 -2.96
N THR A 287 8.78 0.90 -4.21
CA THR A 287 9.08 -0.26 -5.03
C THR A 287 9.72 0.19 -6.34
N HIS A 288 10.69 -0.55 -6.84
CA HIS A 288 11.38 -0.15 -8.07
C HIS A 288 10.81 -0.86 -9.30
N LEU A 289 10.33 -0.10 -10.27
CA LEU A 289 9.75 -0.62 -11.51
C LEU A 289 10.66 -0.33 -12.70
N LYS A 290 10.71 -1.24 -13.67
CA LYS A 290 11.27 -1.02 -15.02
C LYS A 290 10.48 -1.85 -16.02
N ILE A 291 10.41 -1.40 -17.28
CA ILE A 291 9.99 -2.24 -18.40
C ILE A 291 11.12 -3.23 -18.69
N MET A 292 10.78 -4.51 -18.75
CA MET A 292 11.68 -5.61 -19.11
C MET A 292 11.47 -6.08 -20.55
N GLY A 293 10.27 -5.94 -21.09
CA GLY A 293 9.94 -6.30 -22.47
C GLY A 293 8.80 -5.46 -23.03
N ASN A 294 8.82 -5.27 -24.35
CA ASN A 294 7.73 -4.71 -25.16
C ASN A 294 7.54 -5.71 -26.32
N ILE A 295 6.57 -6.63 -26.18
CA ILE A 295 6.55 -7.89 -26.93
C ILE A 295 5.29 -8.00 -27.78
N SER A 296 5.47 -8.26 -29.07
CA SER A 296 4.38 -8.49 -30.02
C SER A 296 4.03 -9.99 -30.08
N GLY A 297 2.89 -10.39 -29.50
CA GLY A 297 2.30 -11.72 -29.69
C GLY A 297 2.36 -12.65 -28.49
N ASP A 298 1.26 -13.39 -28.29
CA ASP A 298 0.99 -14.13 -27.04
C ASP A 298 2.04 -15.23 -26.73
N ALA A 299 2.49 -15.97 -27.75
CA ALA A 299 3.48 -17.05 -27.55
C ALA A 299 4.85 -16.53 -27.09
N GLU A 300 5.23 -15.33 -27.52
CA GLU A 300 6.48 -14.68 -27.10
C GLU A 300 6.38 -14.15 -25.67
N VAL A 301 5.18 -13.71 -25.26
CA VAL A 301 4.90 -13.28 -23.87
C VAL A 301 5.08 -14.45 -22.90
N ASP A 302 4.50 -15.61 -23.18
CA ASP A 302 4.64 -16.81 -22.32
C ASP A 302 6.11 -17.22 -22.19
N GLN A 303 6.83 -17.27 -23.31
CA GLN A 303 8.26 -17.60 -23.31
C GLN A 303 9.08 -16.58 -22.50
N PHE A 304 8.75 -15.29 -22.60
CA PHE A 304 9.41 -14.26 -21.81
C PHE A 304 9.16 -14.43 -20.32
N TYR A 305 7.93 -14.80 -19.94
CA TYR A 305 7.59 -15.06 -18.54
C TYR A 305 8.39 -16.21 -17.95
N GLU A 306 8.51 -17.32 -18.68
CA GLU A 306 9.31 -18.48 -18.27
C GLU A 306 10.80 -18.13 -18.14
N GLN A 307 11.34 -17.35 -19.08
CA GLN A 307 12.76 -16.96 -19.07
C GLN A 307 13.12 -15.99 -17.93
N ASN A 308 12.14 -15.21 -17.45
CA ASN A 308 12.36 -14.16 -16.45
C ASN A 308 11.70 -14.45 -15.09
N SER A 309 11.22 -15.67 -14.87
CA SER A 309 10.52 -16.07 -13.63
C SER A 309 11.31 -15.71 -12.37
N ASP A 310 12.61 -15.98 -12.36
CA ASP A 310 13.51 -15.72 -11.23
C ASP A 310 13.60 -14.22 -10.91
N ALA A 311 13.59 -13.37 -11.94
CA ALA A 311 13.62 -11.92 -11.76
C ALA A 311 12.32 -11.41 -11.11
N PHE A 312 11.17 -11.93 -11.57
CA PHE A 312 9.87 -11.57 -10.99
C PHE A 312 9.70 -12.10 -9.57
N GLU A 313 10.17 -13.32 -9.29
CA GLU A 313 10.19 -13.90 -7.95
C GLU A 313 11.10 -13.11 -7.00
N SER A 314 12.29 -12.71 -7.47
CA SER A 314 13.19 -11.84 -6.70
C SER A 314 12.53 -10.50 -6.38
N HIS A 315 11.88 -9.87 -7.36
CA HIS A 315 11.18 -8.60 -7.16
C HIS A 315 10.05 -8.72 -6.13
N ARG A 316 9.19 -9.75 -6.27
CA ARG A 316 8.11 -10.04 -5.30
C ARG A 316 8.68 -10.33 -3.92
N GLY A 317 9.75 -11.10 -3.84
CA GLY A 317 10.44 -11.44 -2.59
C GLY A 317 10.99 -10.23 -1.85
N ASP A 318 11.56 -9.25 -2.56
CA ASP A 318 12.07 -8.01 -1.96
C ASP A 318 10.93 -7.14 -1.39
N LEU A 319 9.81 -7.05 -2.11
CA LEU A 319 8.61 -6.34 -1.64
C LEU A 319 8.02 -7.02 -0.40
N GLU A 320 7.78 -8.34 -0.46
CA GLU A 320 7.29 -9.12 0.68
C GLU A 320 8.21 -8.99 1.90
N TYR A 321 9.53 -8.93 1.66
CA TYR A 321 10.52 -8.77 2.71
C TYR A 321 10.44 -7.38 3.37
N ASN A 322 10.18 -6.31 2.61
CA ASN A 322 9.94 -4.97 3.17
C ASN A 322 8.64 -4.93 3.99
N ILE A 323 7.56 -5.52 3.46
CA ILE A 323 6.27 -5.61 4.17
C ILE A 323 6.42 -6.41 5.47
N LEU A 324 7.15 -7.53 5.42
CA LEU A 324 7.44 -8.36 6.59
C LEU A 324 8.15 -7.54 7.68
N ARG A 325 9.20 -6.80 7.31
CA ARG A 325 9.97 -5.98 8.26
C ARG A 325 9.13 -4.84 8.83
N ALA A 326 8.23 -4.24 8.06
CA ALA A 326 7.29 -3.22 8.55
C ALA A 326 6.40 -3.77 9.66
N ARG A 327 5.77 -4.91 9.38
CA ARG A 327 4.88 -5.57 10.33
C ARG A 327 5.64 -6.08 11.55
N LEU A 328 6.87 -6.56 11.36
CA LEU A 328 7.72 -6.98 12.46
C LEU A 328 8.16 -5.81 13.33
N ALA A 329 8.44 -4.63 12.76
CA ALA A 329 8.76 -3.43 13.53
C ALA A 329 7.60 -3.04 14.46
N LEU A 330 6.36 -3.10 13.96
CA LEU A 330 5.15 -2.92 14.75
C LEU A 330 5.11 -3.91 15.93
N LEU A 331 5.30 -5.19 15.65
CA LEU A 331 5.26 -6.22 16.68
C LEU A 331 6.37 -6.07 17.73
N LEU A 332 7.60 -5.77 17.31
CA LEU A 332 8.72 -5.56 18.23
C LEU A 332 8.54 -4.32 19.11
N ALA A 333 7.79 -3.32 18.65
CA ALA A 333 7.45 -2.11 19.40
C ALA A 333 6.33 -2.29 20.45
N SER A 334 5.70 -3.47 20.51
CA SER A 334 4.65 -3.83 21.47
C SER A 334 5.10 -3.68 22.94
N THR A 335 4.16 -3.56 23.85
CA THR A 335 4.43 -3.69 25.31
C THR A 335 3.88 -5.01 25.82
N ASP A 336 4.19 -5.37 27.07
CA ASP A 336 3.70 -6.61 27.69
C ASP A 336 2.17 -6.66 27.79
N GLU A 337 1.53 -5.49 27.85
CA GLU A 337 0.07 -5.37 27.94
C GLU A 337 -0.63 -5.46 26.58
N ARG A 338 0.05 -5.03 25.50
CA ARG A 338 -0.58 -4.88 24.18
C ARG A 338 0.39 -5.23 23.06
N LEU A 339 0.06 -6.31 22.35
CA LEU A 339 0.73 -6.73 21.13
C LEU A 339 0.18 -5.97 19.92
N VAL A 340 1.08 -5.36 19.15
CA VAL A 340 0.78 -4.63 17.91
C VAL A 340 1.15 -5.50 16.72
N ALA A 341 0.21 -6.30 16.23
CA ALA A 341 0.42 -7.07 15.01
C ALA A 341 -0.63 -6.69 13.97
N SER A 342 -0.15 -6.31 12.79
CA SER A 342 -1.02 -5.89 11.71
C SER A 342 -1.09 -6.96 10.63
N PRO A 343 -2.24 -7.60 10.35
CA PRO A 343 -2.42 -8.42 9.16
C PRO A 343 -2.52 -7.55 7.90
N VAL A 344 -2.05 -8.08 6.76
CA VAL A 344 -2.23 -7.42 5.46
C VAL A 344 -3.64 -7.68 4.96
N THR A 345 -4.42 -6.64 4.69
CA THR A 345 -5.80 -6.75 4.18
C THR A 345 -5.82 -6.78 2.66
N PHE A 346 -4.98 -5.97 2.02
CA PHE A 346 -4.78 -5.96 0.57
C PHE A 346 -3.38 -5.45 0.22
N GLN A 347 -2.98 -5.69 -1.02
CA GLN A 347 -1.78 -5.14 -1.62
C GLN A 347 -2.06 -4.78 -3.08
N THR A 348 -1.63 -3.59 -3.49
CA THR A 348 -1.63 -3.20 -4.91
C THR A 348 -0.37 -2.41 -5.22
N THR A 349 0.23 -2.69 -6.37
CA THR A 349 1.34 -1.88 -6.90
C THR A 349 0.77 -0.94 -7.94
N LEU A 350 1.02 0.34 -7.77
CA LEU A 350 0.59 1.35 -8.73
C LEU A 350 1.61 1.40 -9.87
N GLU A 351 1.09 1.43 -11.10
CA GLU A 351 1.87 1.40 -12.33
C GLU A 351 1.37 2.53 -13.24
N PRO A 352 2.23 3.46 -13.67
CA PRO A 352 1.80 4.66 -14.37
C PRO A 352 1.58 4.45 -15.88
N LEU A 353 1.72 3.21 -16.36
CA LEU A 353 1.57 2.80 -17.76
C LEU A 353 0.57 1.66 -17.95
N THR A 354 -0.21 1.35 -16.91
CA THR A 354 -1.31 0.38 -16.99
C THR A 354 -2.58 1.04 -16.48
N SER A 355 -3.70 0.75 -17.15
CA SER A 355 -5.01 1.28 -16.76
C SER A 355 -5.67 0.48 -15.63
N SER A 356 -5.18 -0.73 -15.35
CA SER A 356 -5.67 -1.60 -14.29
C SER A 356 -4.61 -1.81 -13.21
N SER A 357 -4.93 -1.42 -11.99
CA SER A 357 -4.15 -1.83 -10.82
C SER A 357 -4.54 -3.27 -10.46
N GLY A 358 -3.61 -4.21 -10.59
CA GLY A 358 -3.81 -5.56 -10.06
C GLY A 358 -3.95 -5.50 -8.54
N TYR A 359 -5.09 -5.95 -8.01
CA TYR A 359 -5.25 -6.15 -6.57
C TYR A 359 -4.90 -7.59 -6.21
N SER A 360 -3.97 -7.74 -5.28
CA SER A 360 -3.81 -9.00 -4.54
C SER A 360 -4.44 -8.82 -3.18
N TRP A 361 -5.46 -9.62 -2.85
CA TRP A 361 -6.03 -9.67 -1.51
C TRP A 361 -5.95 -11.07 -0.95
N LEU A 362 -5.82 -11.13 0.37
CA LEU A 362 -5.88 -12.38 1.12
C LEU A 362 -7.24 -12.40 1.84
N PRO A 363 -8.03 -13.49 1.75
CA PRO A 363 -9.24 -13.65 2.54
C PRO A 363 -8.83 -13.91 4.01
N ILE A 364 -8.43 -12.85 4.71
CA ILE A 364 -8.04 -12.91 6.12
C ILE A 364 -9.21 -12.43 6.96
N GLU A 365 -9.71 -13.34 7.79
CA GLU A 365 -10.47 -12.99 8.99
C GLU A 365 -9.46 -12.71 10.11
N PHE A 366 -9.41 -11.47 10.59
CA PHE A 366 -8.62 -11.13 11.78
C PHE A 366 -9.57 -10.89 12.95
N SER A 367 -9.28 -11.47 14.12
CA SER A 367 -10.16 -11.42 15.30
C SER A 367 -9.62 -10.55 16.42
N GLY A 368 -8.69 -9.64 16.11
CA GLY A 368 -8.05 -8.75 17.09
C GLY A 368 -8.77 -7.40 17.20
N ALA A 369 -8.90 -6.89 18.42
CA ALA A 369 -9.21 -5.48 18.61
C ALA A 369 -8.07 -4.62 18.07
N SER A 370 -8.39 -3.53 17.39
CA SER A 370 -7.39 -2.60 16.88
C SER A 370 -6.61 -1.95 18.01
N VAL A 371 -5.30 -1.79 17.80
CA VAL A 371 -4.45 -1.03 18.71
C VAL A 371 -4.22 0.37 18.14
N ASN A 372 -4.52 1.39 18.93
CA ASN A 372 -4.19 2.77 18.59
C ASN A 372 -2.68 3.01 18.84
N ILE A 373 -1.98 3.57 17.86
CA ILE A 373 -0.55 3.84 17.95
C ILE A 373 -0.31 5.23 18.53
N SER A 374 0.07 5.26 19.82
CA SER A 374 0.53 6.49 20.47
C SER A 374 1.83 7.02 19.84
N ALA A 375 2.12 8.30 20.03
CA ALA A 375 3.39 8.91 19.60
C ALA A 375 4.63 8.17 20.16
N GLU A 376 4.56 7.70 21.40
CA GLU A 376 5.64 6.89 22.00
C GLU A 376 5.81 5.55 21.29
N THR A 377 4.70 4.87 20.97
CA THR A 377 4.74 3.61 20.22
C THR A 377 5.28 3.85 18.82
N ALA A 378 4.87 4.93 18.15
CA ALA A 378 5.39 5.32 16.84
C ALA A 378 6.92 5.48 16.85
N LEU A 379 7.48 6.14 17.88
CA LEU A 379 8.93 6.28 18.03
C LEU A 379 9.63 4.91 18.17
N ARG A 380 9.06 3.99 18.97
CA ARG A 380 9.59 2.62 19.10
C ARG A 380 9.52 1.87 17.76
N VAL A 381 8.46 2.03 16.99
CA VAL A 381 8.30 1.42 15.65
C VAL A 381 9.37 1.94 14.70
N THR A 382 9.61 3.26 14.66
CA THR A 382 10.68 3.85 13.84
C THR A 382 12.05 3.31 14.23
N ASN A 383 12.36 3.24 15.52
CA ASN A 383 13.63 2.67 16.02
C ASN A 383 13.81 1.21 15.60
N TRP A 384 12.79 0.37 15.80
CA TRP A 384 12.84 -1.02 15.36
C TRP A 384 12.95 -1.16 13.84
N SER A 385 12.32 -0.28 13.06
CA SER A 385 12.44 -0.29 11.61
C SER A 385 13.89 -0.08 11.15
N SER A 386 14.64 0.80 11.82
CA SER A 386 16.06 1.04 11.56
C SER A 386 16.91 -0.18 11.92
N ILE A 387 16.70 -0.77 13.11
CA ILE A 387 17.38 -2.00 13.52
C ILE A 387 17.13 -3.14 12.51
N LEU A 388 15.88 -3.31 12.05
CA LEU A 388 15.52 -4.35 11.09
C LEU A 388 16.09 -4.11 9.69
N LYS A 389 16.24 -2.85 9.27
CA LYS A 389 16.88 -2.52 7.99
C LYS A 389 18.33 -2.97 7.96
N GLU A 390 19.05 -2.72 9.05
CA GLU A 390 20.48 -2.98 9.14
C GLU A 390 20.80 -4.44 9.47
N ARG A 391 19.99 -5.09 10.32
CA ARG A 391 20.41 -6.32 11.00
C ARG A 391 19.56 -7.54 10.70
N HIS A 392 18.36 -7.43 10.11
CA HIS A 392 17.46 -8.58 9.98
C HIS A 392 17.97 -9.62 8.97
N PRO A 393 18.36 -10.84 9.40
CA PRO A 393 18.85 -11.85 8.47
C PRO A 393 17.68 -12.60 7.81
N LYS A 394 17.81 -12.93 6.52
CA LYS A 394 16.81 -13.73 5.78
C LYS A 394 16.51 -15.08 6.44
N SER A 395 17.45 -15.63 7.22
CA SER A 395 17.28 -16.89 7.96
C SER A 395 16.18 -16.83 9.04
N LEU A 396 15.82 -15.64 9.52
CA LEU A 396 14.75 -15.43 10.49
C LEU A 396 13.40 -15.05 9.87
N ASN A 397 13.29 -15.00 8.53
CA ASN A 397 12.03 -14.66 7.85
C ASN A 397 10.91 -15.64 8.22
N ILE A 398 11.23 -16.92 8.43
CA ILE A 398 10.25 -17.93 8.84
C ILE A 398 9.79 -17.66 10.28
N ALA A 399 10.70 -17.44 11.23
CA ALA A 399 10.35 -17.08 12.60
C ALA A 399 9.46 -15.83 12.64
N ALA A 400 9.83 -14.77 11.92
CA ALA A 400 9.08 -13.53 11.85
C ALA A 400 7.66 -13.73 11.28
N ARG A 401 7.53 -14.45 10.15
CA ARG A 401 6.22 -14.74 9.54
C ARG A 401 5.33 -15.57 10.46
N ARG A 402 5.89 -16.61 11.07
CA ARG A 402 5.14 -17.50 11.98
C ARG A 402 4.70 -16.75 13.24
N LEU A 403 5.57 -15.94 13.82
CA LEU A 403 5.20 -15.12 14.97
C LEU A 403 4.11 -14.08 14.62
N LEU A 404 4.25 -13.36 13.51
CA LEU A 404 3.20 -12.43 13.05
C LEU A 404 1.86 -13.16 12.79
N SER A 405 1.92 -14.35 12.21
CA SER A 405 0.74 -15.19 11.96
C SER A 405 0.05 -15.59 13.25
N ALA A 406 0.82 -16.07 14.24
CA ALA A 406 0.33 -16.47 15.56
C ALA A 406 -0.36 -15.32 16.30
N VAL A 407 0.10 -14.08 16.12
CA VAL A 407 -0.48 -12.91 16.80
C VAL A 407 -1.71 -12.36 16.06
N SER A 408 -1.71 -12.34 14.71
CA SER A 408 -2.67 -11.53 13.93
C SER A 408 -3.62 -12.28 13.01
N THR A 409 -3.24 -13.44 12.46
CA THR A 409 -4.02 -14.10 11.40
C THR A 409 -4.64 -15.43 11.82
N ARG A 410 -4.09 -16.11 12.83
CA ARG A 410 -4.63 -17.40 13.31
C ARG A 410 -5.77 -17.17 14.30
N PHE A 411 -6.99 -17.47 13.85
CA PHE A 411 -8.17 -17.50 14.73
C PHE A 411 -8.10 -18.66 15.73
N ASP A 412 -7.75 -19.86 15.26
CA ASP A 412 -7.66 -21.04 16.12
C ASP A 412 -6.42 -20.96 17.03
N ALA A 413 -6.64 -21.13 18.34
CA ALA A 413 -5.58 -21.03 19.34
C ALA A 413 -4.52 -22.14 19.24
N THR A 414 -4.89 -23.30 18.69
CA THR A 414 -3.98 -24.42 18.42
C THR A 414 -3.01 -24.05 17.31
N ASP A 415 -3.50 -23.56 16.18
CA ASP A 415 -2.65 -23.14 15.06
C ASP A 415 -1.72 -21.99 15.46
N ALA A 416 -2.23 -21.02 16.21
CA ALA A 416 -1.43 -19.91 16.72
C ALA A 416 -0.33 -20.39 17.68
N LEU A 417 -0.63 -21.36 18.55
CA LEU A 417 0.38 -21.99 19.42
C LEU A 417 1.44 -22.72 18.59
N ILE A 418 1.03 -23.47 17.56
CA ILE A 418 1.95 -24.17 16.64
C ILE A 418 2.87 -23.15 15.95
N ASP A 419 2.32 -22.10 15.35
CA ASP A 419 3.09 -21.06 14.67
C ASP A 419 4.09 -20.38 15.64
N ALA A 420 3.67 -20.06 16.87
CA ALA A 420 4.56 -19.46 17.88
C ALA A 420 5.74 -20.37 18.25
N VAL A 421 5.50 -21.68 18.44
CA VAL A 421 6.57 -22.66 18.75
C VAL A 421 7.48 -22.89 17.55
N VAL A 422 6.94 -22.89 16.32
CA VAL A 422 7.77 -22.96 15.10
C VAL A 422 8.70 -21.76 14.99
N ALA A 423 8.29 -20.57 15.46
CA ALA A 423 9.18 -19.43 15.53
C ALA A 423 10.36 -19.69 16.48
N TRP A 424 10.14 -20.38 17.62
CA TRP A 424 11.22 -20.79 18.53
C TRP A 424 12.19 -21.76 17.86
N GLU A 425 11.67 -22.77 17.16
CA GLU A 425 12.45 -23.76 16.42
C GLU A 425 13.29 -23.08 15.33
N ASN A 426 12.75 -22.10 14.61
CA ASN A 426 13.53 -21.38 13.60
C ASN A 426 14.58 -20.44 14.21
N MET A 427 14.37 -19.95 15.43
CA MET A 427 15.38 -19.16 16.15
C MET A 427 16.48 -20.04 16.77
N PHE A 428 16.18 -21.20 17.34
CA PHE A 428 17.13 -21.94 18.19
C PHE A 428 17.21 -23.44 17.91
N GLY A 429 16.45 -23.94 16.95
CA GLY A 429 16.31 -25.37 16.68
C GLY A 429 17.43 -25.96 15.83
N ASP A 430 17.58 -27.27 15.98
CA ASP A 430 18.38 -28.16 15.15
C ASP A 430 17.52 -29.41 14.84
N PRO A 431 17.63 -30.02 13.64
CA PRO A 431 16.83 -31.18 13.27
C PRO A 431 16.94 -32.40 14.20
N GLN A 432 18.06 -32.56 14.93
CA GLN A 432 18.33 -33.77 15.73
C GLN A 432 17.96 -33.64 17.22
N GLU A 433 17.96 -32.42 17.79
CA GLU A 433 17.75 -32.19 19.24
C GLU A 433 16.90 -30.93 19.54
N ALA A 434 15.84 -30.71 18.77
CA ALA A 434 15.05 -29.47 18.82
C ALA A 434 14.56 -29.08 20.23
N THR A 435 13.94 -30.00 20.99
CA THR A 435 13.31 -29.65 22.27
C THR A 435 14.30 -29.14 23.33
N LEU A 436 15.38 -29.88 23.57
CA LEU A 436 16.34 -29.53 24.62
C LEU A 436 17.08 -28.24 24.28
N ARG A 437 17.51 -28.10 23.01
CA ARG A 437 18.26 -26.93 22.55
C ARG A 437 17.40 -25.66 22.55
N VAL A 438 16.19 -25.73 21.99
CA VAL A 438 15.28 -24.58 21.93
C VAL A 438 14.91 -24.12 23.33
N THR A 439 14.39 -25.02 24.17
CA THR A 439 13.93 -24.64 25.52
C THR A 439 15.08 -24.25 26.44
N GLY A 440 16.25 -24.87 26.30
CA GLY A 440 17.45 -24.52 27.06
C GLY A 440 18.01 -23.15 26.69
N ALA A 441 18.17 -22.87 25.39
CA ALA A 441 18.68 -21.59 24.91
C ALA A 441 17.74 -20.43 25.28
N MET A 442 16.43 -20.60 25.06
CA MET A 442 15.45 -19.59 25.45
C MET A 442 15.44 -19.31 26.95
N ALA A 443 15.45 -20.36 27.79
CA ALA A 443 15.49 -20.17 29.24
C ALA A 443 16.76 -19.43 29.68
N LYS A 444 17.90 -19.73 29.04
CA LYS A 444 19.19 -19.08 29.34
C LYS A 444 19.18 -17.58 29.02
N ILE A 445 18.63 -17.17 27.88
CA ILE A 445 18.62 -15.76 27.46
C ILE A 445 17.54 -14.94 28.17
N LEU A 446 16.40 -15.55 28.51
CA LEU A 446 15.29 -14.85 29.17
C LEU A 446 15.49 -14.75 30.69
N GLU A 447 16.22 -15.70 31.29
CA GLU A 447 16.60 -15.71 32.72
C GLU A 447 18.12 -15.87 32.87
N PRO A 448 18.92 -14.83 32.51
CA PRO A 448 20.38 -14.91 32.52
C PRO A 448 20.97 -14.98 33.94
N ASN A 449 20.30 -14.38 34.91
CA ASN A 449 20.87 -14.12 36.24
C ASN A 449 20.46 -15.10 37.34
N SER A 450 19.44 -15.94 37.10
CA SER A 450 18.88 -16.84 38.11
C SER A 450 18.81 -18.28 37.61
N PHE A 451 19.56 -19.18 38.24
CA PHE A 451 19.51 -20.61 37.90
C PHE A 451 18.14 -21.23 38.19
N ASP A 452 17.54 -20.86 39.32
CA ASP A 452 16.24 -21.40 39.73
C ASP A 452 15.13 -20.92 38.81
N ASP A 453 15.12 -19.64 38.42
CA ASP A 453 14.11 -19.11 37.51
C ASP A 453 14.31 -19.64 36.08
N ARG A 454 15.57 -19.79 35.64
CA ARG A 454 15.88 -20.50 34.40
C ARG A 454 15.35 -21.94 34.41
N LYS A 455 15.52 -22.68 35.51
CA LYS A 455 15.03 -24.06 35.64
C LYS A 455 13.50 -24.12 35.58
N LYS A 456 12.81 -23.18 36.26
CA LYS A 456 11.34 -23.03 36.19
C LYS A 456 10.88 -22.71 34.78
N LEU A 457 11.50 -21.72 34.13
CA LEU A 457 11.16 -21.30 32.78
C LEU A 457 11.40 -22.42 31.77
N LYS A 458 12.55 -23.10 31.82
CA LYS A 458 12.82 -24.27 30.96
C LYS A 458 11.73 -25.33 31.09
N SER A 459 11.34 -25.65 32.33
CA SER A 459 10.26 -26.62 32.59
C SER A 459 8.94 -26.17 31.99
N ARG A 460 8.65 -24.87 32.04
CA ARG A 460 7.46 -24.27 31.42
C ARG A 460 7.50 -24.35 29.90
N LEU A 461 8.61 -23.97 29.28
CA LEU A 461 8.83 -24.04 27.83
C LEU A 461 8.73 -25.49 27.32
N SER A 462 9.31 -26.46 28.04
CA SER A 462 9.15 -27.88 27.71
C SER A 462 7.69 -28.33 27.69
N ARG A 463 6.87 -27.86 28.63
CA ARG A 463 5.44 -28.21 28.68
C ARG A 463 4.66 -27.63 27.50
N ILE A 464 4.94 -26.39 27.10
CA ILE A 464 4.36 -25.75 25.91
C ILE A 464 4.76 -26.54 24.66
N TYR A 465 6.05 -26.89 24.54
CA TYR A 465 6.58 -27.65 23.41
C TYR A 465 5.95 -29.04 23.30
N SER A 466 5.87 -29.80 24.40
CA SER A 466 5.20 -31.10 24.43
C SER A 466 3.72 -30.99 24.02
N THR A 467 3.03 -29.95 24.48
CA THR A 467 1.63 -29.71 24.09
C THR A 467 1.49 -29.49 22.58
N ARG A 468 2.39 -28.72 21.95
CA ARG A 468 2.44 -28.57 20.49
C ARG A 468 2.70 -29.91 19.79
N SER A 469 3.64 -30.71 20.30
CA SER A 469 3.94 -32.04 19.77
C SER A 469 2.72 -32.96 19.80
N ASP A 470 2.00 -32.97 20.92
CA ASP A 470 0.78 -33.76 21.11
C ASP A 470 -0.34 -33.32 20.15
N LEU A 471 -0.47 -32.02 19.88
CA LEU A 471 -1.47 -31.48 18.95
C LEU A 471 -1.19 -31.87 17.49
N ILE A 472 0.07 -31.93 17.07
CA ILE A 472 0.45 -32.24 15.69
C ILE A 472 0.48 -33.74 15.41
N HIS A 473 1.03 -34.53 16.33
CA HIS A 473 1.18 -35.97 16.11
C HIS A 473 -0.07 -36.76 16.54
N GLY A 474 -1.06 -36.09 17.13
CA GLY A 474 -2.21 -36.72 17.75
C GLY A 474 -1.78 -37.43 19.02
N SER A 475 -2.14 -36.87 20.18
CA SER A 475 -1.91 -37.56 21.44
C SER A 475 -2.64 -38.91 21.44
N HIS A 476 -2.16 -39.88 22.22
CA HIS A 476 -2.81 -41.16 22.45
C HIS A 476 -4.16 -41.01 23.21
N GLY A 477 -5.12 -40.27 22.64
CA GLY A 477 -6.51 -40.17 23.08
C GLY A 477 -6.88 -39.04 24.05
N LYS A 478 -6.02 -38.03 24.31
CA LYS A 478 -6.39 -36.88 25.17
C LYS A 478 -5.97 -35.55 24.58
N GLU A 479 -6.92 -34.87 23.95
CA GLU A 479 -6.74 -33.49 23.50
C GLU A 479 -6.49 -32.55 24.71
N PRO A 480 -5.49 -31.67 24.66
CA PRO A 480 -5.26 -30.67 25.70
C PRO A 480 -6.50 -29.81 25.95
N LYS A 481 -6.71 -29.36 27.19
CA LYS A 481 -7.84 -28.48 27.50
C LYS A 481 -7.72 -27.17 26.73
N ARG A 482 -8.81 -26.69 26.14
CA ARG A 482 -8.84 -25.40 25.43
C ARG A 482 -8.28 -24.23 26.25
N SER A 483 -8.59 -24.17 27.55
CA SER A 483 -8.05 -23.14 28.46
C SER A 483 -6.52 -23.15 28.54
N ASP A 484 -5.92 -24.34 28.52
CA ASP A 484 -4.47 -24.51 28.59
C ASP A 484 -3.83 -24.07 27.26
N ILE A 485 -4.46 -24.39 26.13
CA ILE A 485 -4.01 -23.97 24.79
C ILE A 485 -3.99 -22.44 24.68
N TYR A 486 -5.05 -21.75 25.13
CA TYR A 486 -5.07 -20.28 25.14
C TYR A 486 -3.95 -19.69 25.99
N THR A 487 -3.71 -20.26 27.18
CA THR A 487 -2.64 -19.80 28.08
C THR A 487 -1.27 -20.03 27.45
N TYR A 488 -1.03 -21.22 26.92
CA TYR A 488 0.23 -21.57 26.27
C TYR A 488 0.47 -20.76 25.01
N ARG A 489 -0.56 -20.45 24.22
CA ARG A 489 -0.45 -19.57 23.04
C ARG A 489 0.10 -18.20 23.44
N GLN A 490 -0.51 -17.56 24.44
CA GLN A 490 -0.11 -16.21 24.87
C GLN A 490 1.32 -16.21 25.42
N GLU A 491 1.64 -17.18 26.27
CA GLU A 491 3.01 -17.34 26.76
C GLU A 491 3.99 -17.63 25.64
N ALA A 492 3.62 -18.48 24.67
CA ALA A 492 4.49 -18.86 23.58
C ALA A 492 4.88 -17.66 22.70
N ILE A 493 3.88 -16.84 22.37
CA ILE A 493 4.03 -15.58 21.65
C ILE A 493 4.94 -14.63 22.43
N ARG A 494 4.70 -14.44 23.74
CA ARG A 494 5.49 -13.52 24.56
C ARG A 494 6.95 -13.95 24.63
N TYR A 495 7.22 -15.21 24.93
CA TYR A 495 8.59 -15.72 24.97
C TYR A 495 9.29 -15.66 23.60
N ALA A 496 8.55 -15.87 22.49
CA ALA A 496 9.10 -15.70 21.15
C ALA A 496 9.50 -14.24 20.89
N LEU A 497 8.63 -13.30 21.26
CA LEU A 497 8.85 -11.87 21.08
C LEU A 497 10.06 -11.38 21.88
N ASP A 498 10.16 -11.75 23.15
CA ASP A 498 11.27 -11.37 24.02
C ASP A 498 12.59 -11.99 23.55
N ALA A 499 12.57 -13.26 23.14
CA ALA A 499 13.75 -13.90 22.57
C ALA A 499 14.22 -13.23 21.28
N LEU A 500 13.28 -12.82 20.42
CA LEU A 500 13.60 -12.14 19.17
C LEU A 500 14.17 -10.75 19.40
N ARG A 501 13.60 -9.96 20.35
CA ARG A 501 14.17 -8.67 20.78
C ARG A 501 15.58 -8.84 21.31
N TRP A 502 15.80 -9.84 22.15
CA TRP A 502 17.12 -10.15 22.68
C TRP A 502 18.12 -10.47 21.56
N LEU A 503 17.71 -11.25 20.55
CA LEU A 503 18.59 -11.57 19.42
C LEU A 503 19.01 -10.34 18.61
N TYR A 504 18.12 -9.37 18.40
CA TYR A 504 18.50 -8.13 17.71
C TYR A 504 19.49 -7.26 18.49
N ASN A 505 19.48 -7.38 19.82
CA ASN A 505 20.47 -6.76 20.69
C ASN A 505 21.79 -7.54 20.77
N ASN A 506 21.88 -8.72 20.15
CA ASN A 506 23.07 -9.59 20.14
C ASN A 506 23.47 -9.97 18.70
N PRO A 507 24.02 -9.03 17.89
CA PRO A 507 24.26 -9.23 16.46
C PRO A 507 25.15 -10.43 16.11
N ASN A 508 26.14 -10.72 16.96
CA ASN A 508 27.06 -11.86 16.78
C ASN A 508 26.34 -13.21 16.75
N LEU A 509 25.21 -13.32 17.46
CA LEU A 509 24.37 -14.52 17.48
C LEU A 509 23.28 -14.46 16.41
N LEU A 510 22.78 -13.26 16.09
CA LEU A 510 21.76 -13.04 15.08
C LEU A 510 22.15 -13.63 13.72
N ASN A 511 23.42 -13.44 13.32
CA ASN A 511 23.94 -13.88 12.02
C ASN A 511 24.27 -15.38 11.93
N LYS A 512 24.27 -16.12 13.04
CA LYS A 512 24.48 -17.57 13.03
C LYS A 512 23.23 -18.31 12.51
N ASN A 513 23.39 -19.53 12.01
CA ASN A 513 22.23 -20.41 11.81
C ASN A 513 21.62 -20.83 13.16
N SER A 514 20.42 -21.40 13.15
CA SER A 514 19.68 -21.72 14.39
C SER A 514 20.39 -22.72 15.31
N ALA A 515 21.12 -23.69 14.74
CA ALA A 515 21.87 -24.71 15.48
C ALA A 515 23.11 -24.13 16.17
N ASP A 516 23.93 -23.39 15.43
CA ASP A 516 25.14 -22.75 15.96
C ASP A 516 24.79 -21.68 16.99
N ARG A 517 23.67 -20.97 16.77
CA ARG A 517 23.16 -19.96 17.70
C ARG A 517 22.79 -20.57 19.04
N SER A 518 21.99 -21.64 19.06
CA SER A 518 21.58 -22.29 20.31
C SER A 518 22.76 -22.95 21.02
N LEU A 519 23.68 -23.57 20.28
CA LEU A 519 24.91 -24.11 20.87
C LEU A 519 25.76 -23.01 21.52
N SER A 520 25.94 -21.88 20.83
CA SER A 520 26.74 -20.75 21.36
C SER A 520 26.17 -20.20 22.67
N ILE A 521 24.84 -20.10 22.76
CA ILE A 521 24.12 -19.67 23.97
C ILE A 521 24.30 -20.67 25.11
N LEU A 522 24.20 -21.97 24.81
CA LEU A 522 24.29 -23.01 25.84
C LEU A 522 25.70 -23.20 26.39
N LEU A 523 26.73 -22.91 25.59
CA LEU A 523 28.14 -23.04 25.97
C LEU A 523 28.74 -21.76 26.60
N ASP A 524 27.93 -20.72 26.85
CA ASP A 524 28.39 -19.42 27.37
C ASP A 524 29.52 -18.77 26.53
N THR A 525 29.52 -19.04 25.22
CA THR A 525 30.44 -18.38 24.26
C THR A 525 29.94 -17.00 23.83
N ILE A 526 29.05 -16.40 24.64
CA ILE A 526 28.54 -15.05 24.41
C ILE A 526 29.66 -14.11 24.84
N GLU A 527 30.45 -13.61 23.89
CA GLU A 527 31.37 -12.52 24.15
C GLU A 527 30.53 -11.32 24.65
N ASP A 528 30.81 -10.86 25.87
CA ASP A 528 30.19 -9.68 26.46
C ASP A 528 30.48 -8.49 25.54
N THR A 529 29.53 -8.16 24.65
CA THR A 529 29.60 -6.93 23.90
C THR A 529 29.37 -5.81 24.91
N GLY A 530 30.44 -5.12 25.30
CA GLY A 530 30.46 -4.05 26.31
C GLY A 530 29.57 -2.83 26.03
N ASP A 531 28.71 -2.91 25.03
CA ASP A 531 27.63 -1.95 24.78
C ASP A 531 26.33 -2.53 25.34
N SER A 532 26.18 -2.48 26.68
CA SER A 532 24.88 -2.66 27.30
C SER A 532 23.99 -1.49 26.89
N VAL A 533 23.31 -1.61 25.75
CA VAL A 533 22.07 -0.86 25.53
C VAL A 533 21.14 -1.34 26.62
N THR A 534 20.91 -0.46 27.60
CA THR A 534 20.00 -0.68 28.73
C THR A 534 18.74 -1.37 28.20
N PRO A 535 18.30 -2.50 28.77
CA PRO A 535 17.00 -3.06 28.42
C PRO A 535 15.99 -1.93 28.58
N LEU A 536 15.23 -1.62 27.53
CA LEU A 536 14.01 -0.81 27.68
C LEU A 536 13.29 -1.39 28.89
N ALA A 537 13.25 -0.59 29.96
CA ALA A 537 12.86 -1.05 31.27
C ALA A 537 11.54 -1.82 31.13
N ARG A 538 11.49 -3.05 31.63
CA ARG A 538 10.22 -3.69 31.96
C ARG A 538 9.52 -2.69 32.87
N GLY A 539 8.44 -2.07 32.38
CA GLY A 539 7.61 -1.19 33.19
C GLY A 539 7.14 -2.00 34.39
N GLN A 540 7.79 -1.77 35.53
CA GLN A 540 7.22 -2.08 36.83
C GLN A 540 6.50 -0.81 37.25
N ASP A 541 5.18 -0.83 37.13
CA ASP A 541 4.23 -0.33 38.13
C ASP A 541 2.89 -1.05 37.95
#